data_AF-U6DSR1-F1
#
_entry.id   AF-U6DSR1-F1
#
_cell.length_a   1.000
_cell.length_b   1.000
_cell.length_c   1.000
_cell.angle_alpha   90.00
_cell.angle_beta   90.00
_cell.angle_gamma   90.00
#
_symmetry.space_group_name_H-M   'P 1'
#
loop_
_entity.id
_entity.type
_entity.pdbx_description
1 polymer ?
#
loop_
_entity_poly.entity_id
_entity_poly.type
_entity_poly.pdbx_seq_one_letter_code
_entity_poly.pdbx_strand_id
1 'polypeptide(L)'
;WSGTGKNFVARLLAENLYRDGLRSDCVKTFIATLHFPHPKYMDLYKEKLTSEIKETQERCHQTLFIFDEAEKLHPGLLEALGPHLAHQTPKNHRVESPKTVFLFLSNLGGNTINAAVLNLLQAGGTREEIKLDQLAPQLQAEIAESTDTGFGHSCLVKENLIDFF
;
A
#
# COMPACT_ATOMS: atom_id res chain seq x y z
N TRP A 1 -11.44 8.96 1.97
CA TRP A 1 -11.49 10.13 2.88
C TRP A 1 -10.09 10.56 3.27
N SER A 2 -9.78 11.84 3.07
CA SER A 2 -8.50 12.44 3.48
C SER A 2 -8.57 12.98 4.91
N GLY A 3 -7.42 13.22 5.54
CA GLY A 3 -7.33 13.94 6.81
C GLY A 3 -7.48 13.09 8.09
N THR A 4 -7.56 11.77 7.99
CA THR A 4 -7.68 10.87 9.16
C THR A 4 -6.36 10.32 9.70
N GLY A 5 -5.22 10.82 9.19
CA GLY A 5 -3.88 10.51 9.74
C GLY A 5 -3.06 9.45 8.99
N LYS A 6 -3.47 8.96 7.82
CA LYS A 6 -2.68 7.98 7.03
C LYS A 6 -1.22 8.39 6.82
N ASN A 7 -0.98 9.60 6.30
CA ASN A 7 0.37 10.12 6.07
C ASN A 7 1.12 10.42 7.38
N PHE A 8 0.40 10.76 8.44
CA PHE A 8 0.98 10.96 9.76
C PHE A 8 1.52 9.63 10.32
N VAL A 9 0.75 8.55 10.24
CA VAL A 9 1.19 7.21 10.66
C VAL A 9 2.34 6.69 9.79
N ALA A 10 2.29 6.91 8.47
CA ALA A 10 3.38 6.53 7.56
C ALA A 10 4.70 7.25 7.93
N ARG A 11 4.62 8.53 8.26
CA ARG A 11 5.76 9.31 8.75
C ARG A 11 6.28 8.80 10.09
N LEU A 12 5.38 8.54 11.03
CA LEU A 12 5.73 7.99 12.34
C LEU A 12 6.44 6.63 12.20
N LEU A 13 5.96 5.77 11.31
CA LEU A 13 6.61 4.49 10.99
C LEU A 13 8.04 4.71 10.47
N ALA A 14 8.23 5.60 9.49
CA ALA A 14 9.54 5.89 8.94
C ALA A 14 10.51 6.46 9.99
N GLU A 15 10.06 7.42 10.81
CA GLU A 15 10.87 8.05 11.87
C GLU A 15 11.28 7.07 12.98
N ASN A 16 10.51 6.00 13.23
CA ASN A 16 10.86 4.97 14.22
C ASN A 16 11.72 3.84 13.65
N LEU A 17 11.65 3.58 12.34
CA LEU A 17 12.42 2.52 11.69
C LEU A 17 13.76 3.00 11.11
N TYR A 18 13.88 4.29 10.79
CA TYR A 18 15.05 4.84 10.11
C TYR A 18 15.50 6.13 10.79
N ARG A 19 16.82 6.26 11.01
CA ARG A 19 17.42 7.42 11.71
C ARG A 19 17.04 8.76 11.10
N ASP A 20 16.99 8.84 9.77
CA ASP A 20 16.65 10.05 9.02
C ASP A 20 15.18 10.09 8.59
N GLY A 21 14.36 9.16 9.10
CA GLY A 21 12.94 9.04 8.78
C GLY A 21 12.68 8.98 7.28
N LEU A 22 11.76 9.82 6.79
CA LEU A 22 11.44 9.93 5.36
C LEU A 22 12.59 10.43 4.48
N ARG A 23 13.68 10.96 5.06
CA ARG A 23 14.87 11.42 4.32
C ARG A 23 15.93 10.33 4.16
N SER A 24 15.73 9.16 4.76
CA SER A 24 16.64 8.02 4.63
C SER A 24 16.70 7.54 3.17
N ASP A 25 17.90 7.20 2.69
CA ASP A 25 18.11 6.62 1.36
C ASP A 25 17.44 5.24 1.16
N CYS A 26 17.01 4.62 2.26
CA CYS A 26 16.29 3.34 2.29
C CYS A 26 14.76 3.51 2.35
N VAL A 27 14.27 4.75 2.37
CA VAL A 27 12.84 5.09 2.35
C VAL A 27 12.52 5.79 1.04
N LYS A 28 11.52 5.30 0.32
CA LYS A 28 11.06 5.89 -0.94
C LYS A 28 9.56 6.14 -0.86
N THR A 29 9.15 7.33 -1.25
CA THR A 29 7.73 7.74 -1.25
C THR A 29 7.29 8.09 -2.66
N PHE A 30 6.25 7.41 -3.14
CA PHE A 30 5.64 7.62 -4.43
C PHE A 30 4.20 8.08 -4.25
N ILE A 31 3.94 9.36 -4.53
CA ILE A 31 2.58 9.89 -4.66
C ILE A 31 2.10 9.63 -6.09
N ALA A 32 1.04 8.83 -6.26
CA ALA A 32 0.59 8.33 -7.57
C ALA A 32 0.37 9.46 -8.59
N THR A 33 -0.37 10.50 -8.20
CA THR A 33 -0.73 11.64 -9.06
C THR A 33 0.43 12.58 -9.38
N LEU A 34 1.48 12.60 -8.56
CA LEU A 34 2.65 13.44 -8.78
C LEU A 34 3.71 12.73 -9.62
N HIS A 35 4.00 11.47 -9.31
CA HIS A 35 5.08 10.73 -9.95
C HIS A 35 4.63 10.02 -11.24
N PHE A 36 3.34 9.68 -11.35
CA PHE A 36 2.78 8.94 -12.48
C PHE A 36 1.55 9.64 -13.10
N PRO A 37 1.61 10.94 -13.44
CA PRO A 37 0.43 11.74 -13.81
C PRO A 37 -0.18 11.40 -15.19
N HIS A 38 0.59 10.76 -16.08
CA HIS A 38 0.24 10.65 -17.49
C HIS A 38 0.36 9.21 -18.01
N PRO A 39 -0.75 8.56 -18.40
CA PRO A 39 -0.74 7.18 -18.89
C PRO A 39 0.15 6.94 -20.12
N LYS A 40 0.38 7.97 -20.95
CA LYS A 40 1.23 7.86 -22.15
C LYS A 40 2.71 7.50 -21.87
N TYR A 41 3.17 7.64 -20.62
CA TYR A 41 4.53 7.32 -20.21
C TYR A 41 4.59 6.06 -19.34
N MET A 42 3.56 5.20 -19.39
CA MET A 42 3.44 4.03 -18.51
C MET A 42 4.66 3.12 -18.53
N ASP A 43 5.20 2.82 -19.72
CA ASP A 43 6.36 1.92 -19.85
C ASP A 43 7.61 2.50 -19.18
N LEU A 44 7.84 3.81 -19.34
CA LEU A 44 8.92 4.52 -18.66
C LEU A 44 8.72 4.51 -17.13
N TYR A 45 7.49 4.70 -16.67
CA TYR A 45 7.18 4.69 -15.24
C TYR A 45 7.38 3.32 -14.61
N LYS A 46 7.00 2.23 -15.31
CA LYS A 46 7.26 0.86 -14.88
C LYS A 46 8.76 0.61 -14.75
N GLU A 47 9.54 0.94 -15.78
CA GLU A 47 10.99 0.76 -15.77
C GLU A 47 11.65 1.53 -14.62
N LYS A 48 11.30 2.81 -14.46
CA LYS A 48 11.82 3.65 -13.38
C LYS A 48 11.45 3.13 -11.99
N LEU A 49 10.21 2.69 -11.79
CA LEU A 49 9.75 2.14 -10.52
C LEU A 49 10.50 0.86 -10.15
N THR A 50 10.64 -0.07 -11.10
CA THR A 50 11.35 -1.33 -10.90
C THR A 50 12.85 -1.12 -10.63
N SER A 51 13.50 -0.20 -11.36
CA SER A 51 14.91 0.17 -11.11
C SER A 51 15.09 0.77 -9.71
N GLU A 52 14.27 1.76 -9.32
CA GLU A 52 14.38 2.40 -8.00
C GLU A 52 14.17 1.39 -6.86
N ILE A 53 13.21 0.47 -7.00
CA ILE A 53 12.97 -0.59 -6.00
C ILE A 53 14.20 -1.49 -5.89
N LYS A 54 14.69 -2.02 -7.03
CA LYS A 54 15.81 -2.94 -7.05
C LYS A 54 17.08 -2.31 -6.48
N GLU A 55 17.43 -1.10 -6.93
CA GLU A 55 18.62 -0.38 -6.47
C GLU A 55 18.56 -0.08 -4.97
N THR A 56 17.38 0.28 -4.47
CA THR A 56 17.20 0.54 -3.03
C THR A 56 17.31 -0.76 -2.21
N GLN A 57 16.73 -1.87 -2.70
CA GLN A 57 16.83 -3.20 -2.08
C GLN A 57 18.26 -3.75 -2.08
N GLU A 58 19.06 -3.46 -3.12
CA GLU A 58 20.47 -3.85 -3.19
C GLU A 58 21.35 -3.05 -2.22
N ARG A 59 21.03 -1.77 -2.01
CA ARG A 59 21.80 -0.87 -1.13
C ARG A 59 21.46 -1.03 0.36
N CYS A 60 20.23 -1.41 0.67
CA CYS A 60 19.69 -1.35 2.03
C CYS A 60 19.20 -2.71 2.52
N HIS A 61 19.66 -3.13 3.70
CA HIS A 61 19.18 -4.35 4.34
C HIS A 61 17.70 -4.30 4.73
N GLN A 62 17.21 -3.10 5.11
CA GLN A 62 15.81 -2.86 5.38
C GLN A 62 15.33 -1.68 4.54
N THR A 63 14.23 -1.85 3.79
CA THR A 63 13.66 -0.83 2.90
C THR A 63 12.20 -0.57 3.20
N LEU A 64 11.76 0.66 2.96
CA LEU A 64 10.36 1.07 3.08
C LEU A 64 9.93 1.82 1.83
N PHE A 65 8.99 1.26 1.09
CA PHE A 65 8.35 1.89 -0.06
C PHE A 65 6.93 2.31 0.31
N ILE A 66 6.67 3.61 0.28
CA ILE A 66 5.37 4.20 0.59
C ILE A 66 4.71 4.62 -0.72
N PHE A 67 3.52 4.11 -1.00
CA PHE A 67 2.70 4.48 -2.15
C PHE A 67 1.50 5.28 -1.65
N ASP A 68 1.53 6.59 -1.83
CA ASP A 68 0.43 7.49 -1.47
C ASP A 68 -0.54 7.66 -2.65
N GLU A 69 -1.82 7.80 -2.32
CA GLU A 69 -2.94 7.73 -3.26
C GLU A 69 -2.92 6.44 -4.10
N ALA A 70 -2.66 5.30 -3.46
CA ALA A 70 -2.47 4.01 -4.12
C ALA A 70 -3.68 3.57 -4.97
N GLU A 71 -4.89 4.02 -4.62
CA GLU A 71 -6.11 3.79 -5.42
C GLU A 71 -6.04 4.39 -6.83
N LYS A 72 -5.16 5.39 -7.03
CA LYS A 72 -4.97 6.07 -8.32
C LYS A 72 -3.79 5.50 -9.11
N LEU A 73 -3.08 4.49 -8.60
CA LEU A 73 -2.03 3.82 -9.35
C LEU A 73 -2.64 3.08 -10.54
N HIS A 74 -2.00 3.24 -11.70
CA HIS A 74 -2.39 2.52 -12.89
C HIS A 74 -2.15 1.00 -12.70
N PRO A 75 -3.04 0.11 -13.19
CA PRO A 75 -2.90 -1.34 -13.04
C PRO A 75 -1.52 -1.86 -13.44
N GLY A 76 -0.99 -1.36 -14.56
CA GLY A 76 0.35 -1.74 -15.03
C GLY A 76 1.49 -1.45 -14.05
N LEU A 77 1.39 -0.41 -13.21
CA LEU A 77 2.39 -0.16 -12.16
C LEU A 77 2.27 -1.17 -11.03
N LEU A 78 1.05 -1.55 -10.66
CA LEU A 78 0.80 -2.58 -9.65
C LEU A 78 1.31 -3.95 -10.13
N GLU A 79 1.09 -4.30 -11.40
CA GLU A 79 1.67 -5.50 -12.01
C GLU A 79 3.20 -5.50 -11.95
N ALA A 80 3.84 -4.36 -12.21
CA ALA A 80 5.30 -4.22 -12.12
C ALA A 80 5.83 -4.39 -10.68
N LEU A 81 5.01 -4.15 -9.66
CA LEU A 81 5.36 -4.39 -8.26
C LEU A 81 5.26 -5.88 -7.86
N GLY A 82 4.47 -6.69 -8.57
CA GLY A 82 4.18 -8.08 -8.23
C GLY A 82 5.41 -8.93 -7.89
N PRO A 83 6.44 -8.98 -8.75
CA PRO A 83 7.66 -9.74 -8.47
C PRO A 83 8.42 -9.31 -7.19
N HIS A 84 8.24 -8.06 -6.75
CA HIS A 84 8.90 -7.52 -5.57
C HIS A 84 8.09 -7.74 -4.29
N LEU A 85 6.77 -7.93 -4.42
CA LEU A 85 5.85 -8.25 -3.32
C LEU A 85 5.77 -9.75 -3.05
N ALA A 86 5.97 -10.58 -4.09
CA ALA A 86 6.01 -12.02 -3.95
C ALA A 86 7.07 -12.44 -2.92
N HIS A 87 6.66 -13.27 -1.95
CA HIS A 87 7.52 -13.75 -0.88
C HIS A 87 8.81 -14.36 -1.45
N GLN A 88 9.92 -13.65 -1.28
CA GLN A 88 11.23 -14.22 -1.59
C GLN A 88 11.59 -15.21 -0.50
N THR A 89 11.31 -16.50 -0.72
CA THR A 89 11.79 -17.55 0.17
C THR A 89 13.32 -17.55 0.11
N PRO A 90 14.03 -17.30 1.23
CA PRO A 90 15.48 -17.38 1.21
C PRO A 90 15.90 -18.81 0.88
N LYS A 91 16.64 -18.98 -0.22
CA LYS A 91 17.15 -20.29 -0.64
C LYS A 91 18.17 -20.87 0.34
N ASN A 92 18.75 -20.07 1.24
CA ASN A 92 19.79 -20.47 2.19
C ASN A 92 19.56 -19.88 3.58
N HIS A 93 19.49 -20.72 4.62
CA HIS A 93 19.33 -20.34 6.04
C HIS A 93 20.51 -19.57 6.68
N ARG A 94 21.50 -19.10 5.90
CA ARG A 94 22.73 -18.48 6.43
C ARG A 94 22.89 -16.99 6.11
N VAL A 95 22.00 -16.40 5.33
CA VAL A 95 22.04 -14.97 4.99
C VAL A 95 20.72 -14.36 5.47
N GLU A 96 20.79 -13.31 6.29
CA GLU A 96 19.60 -12.55 6.67
C GLU A 96 18.94 -12.02 5.39
N SER A 97 17.68 -12.38 5.16
CA SER A 97 16.94 -11.89 4.00
C SER A 97 16.74 -10.39 4.10
N PRO A 98 16.88 -9.64 2.99
CA PRO A 98 16.52 -8.23 2.95
C PRO A 98 15.07 -8.06 3.40
N LYS A 99 14.84 -7.15 4.36
CA LYS A 99 13.51 -6.86 4.89
C LYS A 99 12.91 -5.69 4.11
N THR A 100 11.93 -5.97 3.27
CA THR A 100 11.23 -4.92 2.52
C THR A 100 9.83 -4.71 3.10
N VAL A 101 9.48 -3.46 3.37
CA VAL A 101 8.12 -3.05 3.75
C VAL A 101 7.51 -2.25 2.60
N PHE A 102 6.36 -2.71 2.11
CA PHE A 102 5.53 -1.95 1.17
C PHE A 102 4.32 -1.41 1.91
N LEU A 103 4.13 -0.08 1.91
CA LEU A 103 3.04 0.60 2.58
C LEU A 103 2.17 1.32 1.55
N PHE A 104 0.94 0.85 1.36
CA PHE A 104 -0.03 1.47 0.45
C PHE A 104 -1.01 2.34 1.25
N LEU A 105 -1.08 3.63 0.92
CA LEU A 105 -2.01 4.57 1.54
C LEU A 105 -3.12 4.85 0.53
N SER A 106 -4.35 4.49 0.92
CA SER A 106 -5.50 4.54 0.02
C SER A 106 -6.73 5.17 0.66
N ASN A 107 -7.60 5.72 -0.19
CA ASN A 107 -8.95 6.17 0.19
C ASN A 107 -10.06 5.16 -0.14
N LEU A 108 -9.72 4.07 -0.83
CA LEU A 108 -10.62 2.96 -1.12
C LEU A 108 -11.18 2.37 0.18
N GLY A 109 -12.44 1.93 0.19
CA GLY A 109 -13.09 1.46 1.42
C GLY A 109 -13.63 2.57 2.32
N GLY A 110 -13.32 3.84 2.03
CA GLY A 110 -13.68 4.96 2.89
C GLY A 110 -15.19 5.15 3.07
N ASN A 111 -15.98 4.83 2.05
CA ASN A 111 -17.44 4.92 2.14
C ASN A 111 -18.03 3.78 2.98
N THR A 112 -17.54 2.55 2.79
CA THR A 112 -17.93 1.40 3.62
C THR A 112 -17.58 1.62 5.09
N ILE A 113 -16.37 2.11 5.40
CA ILE A 113 -15.97 2.46 6.77
C ILE A 113 -16.95 3.45 7.38
N ASN A 114 -17.28 4.52 6.65
CA ASN A 114 -18.19 5.54 7.17
C ASN A 114 -19.61 5.03 7.36
N ALA A 115 -20.11 4.19 6.44
CA ALA A 115 -21.42 3.58 6.55
C ALA A 115 -21.51 2.65 7.78
N ALA A 116 -20.49 1.82 8.01
CA ALA A 116 -20.42 0.95 9.18
C ALA A 116 -20.40 1.77 10.49
N VAL A 117 -19.59 2.82 10.55
CA VAL A 117 -19.53 3.74 11.70
C VAL A 117 -20.88 4.43 11.91
N LEU A 118 -21.50 4.95 10.85
CA LEU A 118 -22.79 5.64 10.93
C LEU A 118 -23.90 4.71 11.46
N ASN A 119 -23.99 3.48 10.92
CA ASN A 119 -24.98 2.50 11.35
C ASN A 119 -24.83 2.15 12.84
N LEU A 120 -23.59 1.98 13.31
CA LEU A 120 -23.31 1.70 14.71
C LEU A 120 -23.73 2.87 15.63
N LEU A 121 -23.38 4.10 15.24
CA LEU A 121 -23.75 5.30 15.99
C LEU A 121 -25.27 5.49 16.05
N GLN A 122 -25.99 5.22 14.95
CA GLN A 122 -27.45 5.25 14.91
C GLN A 122 -28.10 4.19 15.80
N ALA A 123 -27.45 3.04 15.97
CA ALA A 123 -27.87 1.99 16.90
C ALA A 123 -27.50 2.29 18.37
N GLY A 124 -26.84 3.43 18.64
CA GLY A 124 -26.41 3.83 19.99
C GLY A 124 -25.10 3.20 20.47
N GLY A 125 -24.36 2.54 19.58
CA GLY A 125 -23.04 1.96 19.89
C GLY A 125 -21.91 2.99 19.85
N THR A 126 -20.77 2.62 20.42
CA THR A 126 -19.54 3.43 20.41
C THR A 126 -18.60 3.04 19.28
N ARG A 127 -17.74 3.96 18.83
CA ARG A 127 -16.78 3.69 17.74
C ARG A 127 -15.87 2.51 18.07
N GLU A 128 -15.46 2.40 19.33
CA GLU A 128 -14.52 1.39 19.84
C GLU A 128 -15.09 -0.04 19.80
N GLU A 129 -16.41 -0.19 19.60
CA GLU A 129 -17.05 -1.50 19.41
C GLU A 129 -16.86 -2.07 18.00
N ILE A 130 -16.44 -1.26 17.03
CA ILE A 130 -16.18 -1.71 15.65
C ILE A 130 -15.00 -2.67 15.66
N LYS A 131 -15.26 -3.92 15.26
CA LYS A 131 -14.23 -4.95 15.14
C LYS A 131 -13.82 -5.17 13.68
N LEU A 132 -12.60 -5.65 13.52
CA LEU A 132 -12.00 -5.88 12.20
C LEU A 132 -12.73 -6.97 11.41
N ASP A 133 -13.13 -8.04 12.08
CA ASP A 133 -13.87 -9.17 11.50
C ASP A 133 -15.24 -8.76 10.91
N GLN A 134 -15.85 -7.70 11.42
CA GLN A 134 -17.11 -7.16 10.90
C GLN A 134 -16.90 -6.29 9.65
N LEU A 135 -15.76 -5.60 9.58
CA LEU A 135 -15.47 -4.59 8.56
C LEU A 135 -14.73 -5.19 7.35
N ALA A 136 -13.81 -6.13 7.59
CA ALA A 136 -12.96 -6.72 6.57
C ALA A 136 -13.75 -7.34 5.39
N PRO A 137 -14.82 -8.15 5.61
CA PRO A 137 -15.58 -8.72 4.50
C PRO A 137 -16.26 -7.67 3.62
N GLN A 138 -16.75 -6.57 4.22
CA GLN A 138 -17.41 -5.49 3.49
C GLN A 138 -16.39 -4.71 2.65
N LEU A 139 -15.20 -4.48 3.19
CA LEU A 139 -14.11 -3.83 2.46
C LEU A 139 -13.61 -4.69 1.30
N GLN A 140 -13.46 -6.00 1.52
CA GLN A 140 -13.06 -6.94 0.46
C GLN A 140 -14.09 -6.95 -0.69
N ALA A 141 -15.38 -6.93 -0.37
CA ALA A 141 -16.44 -6.83 -1.37
C ALA A 141 -16.34 -5.53 -2.19
N GLU A 142 -16.22 -4.37 -1.54
CA GLU A 142 -16.07 -3.07 -2.24
C GLU A 142 -14.84 -3.07 -3.15
N ILE A 143 -13.71 -3.59 -2.66
CA ILE A 143 -12.46 -3.63 -3.42
C ILE A 143 -12.61 -4.53 -4.64
N ALA A 144 -13.24 -5.70 -4.50
CA ALA A 144 -13.49 -6.62 -5.60
C ALA A 144 -14.47 -6.06 -6.64
N GLU A 145 -15.47 -5.29 -6.19
CA GLU A 145 -16.49 -4.66 -7.04
C GLU A 145 -16.04 -3.34 -7.69
N SER A 146 -14.93 -2.75 -7.23
CA SER A 146 -14.41 -1.47 -7.74
C SER A 146 -13.82 -1.59 -9.15
N THR A 147 -14.71 -1.70 -10.15
CA THR A 147 -14.37 -1.83 -11.58
C THR A 147 -13.59 -0.64 -12.15
N ASP A 148 -13.72 0.54 -11.53
CA ASP A 148 -13.06 1.78 -11.96
C ASP A 148 -11.66 2.00 -11.36
N THR A 149 -11.26 1.22 -10.35
CA THR A 149 -9.94 1.41 -9.70
C THR A 149 -9.00 0.27 -10.06
N GLY A 150 -7.88 0.60 -10.71
CA GLY A 150 -6.87 -0.38 -11.08
C GLY A 150 -6.28 -1.17 -9.91
N PHE A 151 -6.45 -0.64 -8.69
CA PHE A 151 -6.02 -1.26 -7.45
C PHE A 151 -6.81 -2.54 -7.11
N GLY A 152 -8.15 -2.49 -7.12
CA GLY A 152 -9.00 -3.64 -6.77
C GLY A 152 -8.92 -4.81 -7.76
N HIS A 153 -8.55 -4.54 -9.03
CA HIS A 153 -8.35 -5.57 -10.04
C HIS A 153 -6.92 -6.07 -10.19
N SER A 154 -5.93 -5.39 -9.58
CA SER A 154 -4.54 -5.80 -9.70
C SER A 154 -4.33 -7.23 -9.17
N CYS A 155 -3.48 -8.00 -9.84
CA CYS A 155 -3.13 -9.35 -9.41
C CYS A 155 -2.63 -9.37 -7.96
N LEU A 156 -2.07 -8.25 -7.47
CA LEU A 156 -1.60 -8.12 -6.09
C LEU A 156 -2.70 -8.35 -5.04
N VAL A 157 -3.90 -7.82 -5.28
CA VAL A 157 -5.05 -8.00 -4.40
C VAL A 157 -5.64 -9.40 -4.57
N LYS A 158 -5.70 -9.90 -5.82
CA LYS A 158 -6.28 -11.22 -6.13
C LYS A 158 -5.40 -12.40 -5.67
N GLU A 159 -4.09 -12.21 -5.64
CA GLU A 159 -3.10 -13.21 -5.24
C GLU A 159 -2.72 -13.10 -3.75
N ASN A 160 -3.44 -12.28 -2.96
CA ASN A 160 -3.14 -12.00 -1.55
C ASN A 160 -1.67 -11.60 -1.30
N LEU A 161 -1.05 -10.90 -2.25
CA LEU A 161 0.33 -10.40 -2.12
C LEU A 161 0.40 -9.11 -1.29
N ILE A 162 -0.75 -8.56 -0.97
CA ILE A 162 -0.93 -7.49 0.01
C ILE A 162 -1.71 -8.13 1.16
N ASP A 163 -1.19 -8.02 2.38
CA ASP A 163 -1.94 -8.42 3.57
C ASP A 163 -3.27 -7.63 3.60
N PHE A 164 -4.36 -8.33 3.27
CA PHE A 164 -5.71 -7.90 3.54
C PHE A 164 -6.16 -8.58 4.83
N PHE A 165 -6.53 -7.74 5.79
CA PHE A 165 -6.97 -8.04 7.16
C PHE A 165 -7.59 -9.42 7.40
#